data_AF-A0AA38JU16-F1
#
_entry.id   AF-A0AA38JU16-F1
#
_cell.length_a   1.000
_cell.length_b   1.000
_cell.length_c   1.000
_cell.angle_alpha   90.00
_cell.angle_beta   90.00
_cell.angle_gamma   90.00
#
_symmetry.space_group_name_H-M   'P 1'
#
loop_
_entity.id
_entity.type
_entity.pdbx_description
1 polymer ?
#
loop_
_entity_poly.entity_id
_entity_poly.type
_entity_poly.pdbx_seq_one_letter_code
_entity_poly.pdbx_strand_id
1 'polypeptide(L)'
;MAPNVISGSWTTRESNALNLYPTVAHLFLYGLHTSLFGVAIGIIFARKRRLYDKTIHLLVLTLLFIICTASAIARLVFVGLDTSGIKYSNTTPVYIIIGLHCFANLIADALLIYRCYHIWTPYKSILYPPMLGLLANFGIGIAALVDWNFYWLFMFITLVENLYLTTVTAGRIWYISRESKIMLGSKVHSRYQVIMASILESGLLYPLVLIVTASTLALPSHAFSQVLMFNVMLNIQIQIVGIAQSLLIVRVGLGVDICSMVEGSIAELSNLEAAPVLDLQDEQVVTQPSERVSVSNPDSSSLPVLG
;
A
#
# COMPACT_ATOMS: atom_id res chain seq x y z
N MET A 1 22.62 23.28 15.00
CA MET A 1 21.93 24.49 14.49
C MET A 1 20.42 24.51 14.77
N ALA A 2 19.71 23.38 14.92
CA ALA A 2 18.24 23.40 15.09
C ALA A 2 17.64 23.90 16.42
N PRO A 3 18.26 23.75 17.62
CA PRO A 3 17.67 24.36 18.81
C PRO A 3 17.57 25.89 18.70
N ASN A 4 18.47 26.50 17.92
CA ASN A 4 18.50 27.95 17.69
C ASN A 4 17.47 28.43 16.65
N VAL A 5 17.02 27.55 15.73
CA VAL A 5 15.95 27.86 14.77
C VAL A 5 14.59 27.91 15.47
N ILE A 6 14.43 27.14 16.54
CA ILE A 6 13.21 27.10 17.36
C ILE A 6 13.21 28.24 18.39
N SER A 7 14.38 28.69 18.86
CA SER A 7 14.55 29.71 19.91
C SER A 7 14.53 31.17 19.42
N GLY A 8 13.78 31.49 18.36
CA GLY A 8 13.49 32.88 18.01
C GLY A 8 12.70 33.56 19.14
N SER A 9 12.88 34.86 19.34
CA SER A 9 12.02 35.65 20.24
C SER A 9 10.66 35.87 19.58
N TRP A 10 9.82 34.84 19.58
CA TRP A 10 8.50 34.86 18.97
C TRP A 10 7.50 35.59 19.86
N THR A 11 6.59 36.32 19.24
CA THR A 11 5.42 36.86 19.94
C THR A 11 4.54 35.72 20.45
N THR A 12 3.71 35.97 21.47
CA THR A 12 2.77 34.97 22.01
C THR A 12 1.87 34.38 20.91
N ARG A 13 1.45 35.21 19.94
CA ARG A 13 0.64 34.76 18.80
C ARG A 13 1.39 33.80 17.89
N GLU A 14 2.66 34.06 17.63
CA GLU A 14 3.53 33.21 16.80
C GLU A 14 3.84 31.89 17.49
N SER A 15 4.14 31.91 18.80
CA SER A 15 4.31 30.69 19.59
C SER A 15 3.06 29.82 19.60
N ASN A 16 1.88 30.43 19.75
CA ASN A 16 0.60 29.71 19.66
C ASN A 16 0.39 29.10 18.27
N ALA A 17 0.77 29.81 17.21
CA ALA A 17 0.70 29.28 15.84
C ALA A 17 1.67 28.12 15.61
N LEU A 18 2.91 28.20 16.11
CA LEU A 18 3.89 27.11 16.05
C LEU A 18 3.42 25.85 16.78
N ASN A 19 2.54 25.99 17.77
CA ASN A 19 1.92 24.86 18.42
C ASN A 19 0.65 24.36 17.72
N LEU A 20 -0.23 25.27 17.30
CA LEU A 20 -1.53 24.92 16.75
C LEU A 20 -1.43 24.26 15.37
N TYR A 21 -0.75 24.88 14.40
CA TYR A 21 -0.77 24.41 13.01
C TYR A 21 -0.15 23.00 12.84
N PRO A 22 1.03 22.67 13.41
CA PRO A 22 1.56 21.31 13.31
C PRO A 22 0.65 20.29 13.99
N THR A 23 -0.01 20.66 15.09
CA THR A 23 -0.92 19.77 15.82
C THR A 23 -2.17 19.47 15.01
N VAL A 24 -2.80 20.49 14.43
CA VAL A 24 -3.98 20.32 13.58
C VAL A 24 -3.63 19.44 12.37
N ALA A 25 -2.51 19.71 11.69
CA ALA A 25 -2.06 18.91 10.56
C ALA A 25 -1.77 17.44 10.95
N HIS A 26 -1.10 17.24 12.09
CA HIS A 26 -0.79 15.91 12.62
C HIS A 26 -2.05 15.12 12.95
N LEU A 27 -3.01 15.72 13.66
CA LEU A 27 -4.27 15.06 14.04
C LEU A 27 -5.17 14.78 12.84
N PHE A 28 -5.20 15.69 11.86
CA PHE A 28 -5.93 15.47 10.62
C PHE A 28 -5.41 14.25 9.86
N LEU A 29 -4.09 14.15 9.69
CA LEU A 29 -3.48 12.98 9.05
C LEU A 29 -3.62 11.71 9.89
N TYR A 30 -3.57 11.81 11.22
CA TYR A 30 -3.86 10.69 12.10
C TYR A 30 -5.28 10.15 11.89
N GLY A 31 -6.29 11.02 11.77
CA GLY A 31 -7.66 10.62 11.44
C GLY A 31 -7.75 9.87 10.12
N LEU A 32 -7.08 10.37 9.07
CA LEU A 32 -7.00 9.70 7.77
C LEU A 32 -6.30 8.33 7.88
N HIS A 33 -5.22 8.25 8.65
CA HIS A 33 -4.50 7.01 8.91
C HIS A 33 -5.39 5.98 9.62
N THR A 34 -6.16 6.39 10.63
CA THR A 34 -7.11 5.49 11.33
C THR A 34 -8.18 4.94 10.38
N SER A 35 -8.74 5.77 9.49
CA SER A 35 -9.69 5.31 8.48
C SER A 35 -9.05 4.28 7.53
N LEU A 36 -7.85 4.56 7.04
CA LEU A 36 -7.10 3.66 6.16
C LEU A 36 -6.71 2.35 6.85
N PHE A 37 -6.33 2.40 8.12
CA PHE A 37 -6.02 1.24 8.93
C PHE A 37 -7.24 0.32 9.06
N GLY A 38 -8.43 0.88 9.31
CA GLY A 38 -9.69 0.13 9.33
C GLY A 38 -9.98 -0.57 7.99
N VAL A 39 -9.82 0.14 6.87
CA VAL A 39 -9.99 -0.45 5.53
C VAL A 39 -8.95 -1.54 5.26
N ALA A 40 -7.69 -1.32 5.62
CA ALA A 40 -6.60 -2.28 5.46
C ALA A 40 -6.87 -3.57 6.25
N ILE A 41 -7.32 -3.46 7.50
CA ILE A 41 -7.77 -4.61 8.31
C ILE A 41 -8.92 -5.33 7.61
N GLY A 42 -9.96 -4.60 7.19
CA GLY A 42 -11.11 -5.20 6.50
C GLY A 42 -10.72 -6.05 5.29
N ILE A 43 -9.81 -5.54 4.46
CA ILE A 43 -9.28 -6.26 3.30
C ILE A 43 -8.47 -7.50 3.72
N ILE A 44 -7.62 -7.40 4.75
CA ILE A 44 -6.80 -8.53 5.21
C ILE A 44 -7.69 -9.68 5.73
N PHE A 45 -8.75 -9.35 6.50
CA PHE A 45 -9.69 -10.34 7.05
C PHE A 45 -10.65 -10.91 5.99
N ALA A 46 -11.10 -10.10 5.03
CA ALA A 46 -11.97 -10.57 3.94
C ALA A 46 -11.29 -11.60 3.01
N ARG A 47 -9.95 -11.61 2.96
CA ARG A 47 -9.19 -12.53 2.13
C ARG A 47 -9.19 -13.94 2.71
N LYS A 48 -9.80 -14.93 2.03
CA LYS A 48 -9.73 -16.36 2.39
C LYS A 48 -8.45 -17.09 1.93
N ARG A 49 -7.64 -16.53 1.01
CA ARG A 49 -6.47 -17.25 0.45
C ARG A 49 -5.29 -17.35 1.44
N ARG A 50 -4.57 -18.49 1.37
CA ARG A 50 -3.57 -19.02 2.31
C ARG A 50 -2.11 -18.71 1.93
N LEU A 51 -1.86 -17.80 0.98
CA LEU A 51 -0.56 -17.63 0.31
C LEU A 51 0.31 -16.47 0.84
N TYR A 52 -0.19 -15.66 1.78
CA TYR A 52 0.57 -14.59 2.43
C TYR A 52 0.51 -14.78 3.93
N ASP A 53 1.61 -14.51 4.62
CA ASP A 53 1.70 -14.55 6.07
C ASP A 53 0.94 -13.33 6.64
N LYS A 54 -0.40 -13.44 6.66
CA LYS A 54 -1.32 -12.38 7.08
C LYS A 54 -0.99 -11.90 8.49
N THR A 55 -0.54 -12.83 9.33
CA THR A 55 -0.13 -12.57 10.71
C THR A 55 0.99 -11.54 10.76
N ILE A 56 2.03 -11.69 9.92
CA ILE A 56 3.17 -10.76 9.91
C ILE A 56 2.76 -9.37 9.45
N HIS A 57 2.00 -9.27 8.34
CA HIS A 57 1.53 -7.97 7.84
C HIS A 57 0.60 -7.28 8.84
N LEU A 58 -0.31 -8.02 9.46
CA LEU A 58 -1.22 -7.49 10.47
C LEU A 58 -0.47 -7.02 11.71
N LEU A 59 0.49 -7.82 12.20
CA LEU A 59 1.32 -7.48 13.35
C LEU A 59 2.09 -6.19 13.08
N VAL A 60 2.82 -6.11 11.97
CA VAL A 60 3.64 -4.93 11.62
C VAL A 60 2.76 -3.68 11.42
N LEU A 61 1.62 -3.82 10.73
CA LEU A 61 0.68 -2.71 10.55
C LEU A 61 0.11 -2.22 11.89
N THR A 62 -0.20 -3.14 12.80
CA THR A 62 -0.70 -2.82 14.14
C THR A 62 0.37 -2.14 14.99
N LEU A 63 1.62 -2.60 14.94
CA LEU A 63 2.75 -1.95 15.61
C LEU A 63 2.95 -0.52 15.10
N LEU A 64 2.92 -0.32 13.77
CA LEU A 64 3.05 1.00 13.17
C LEU A 64 1.90 1.93 13.59
N PHE A 65 0.68 1.41 13.66
CA PHE A 65 -0.49 2.15 14.13
C PHE A 65 -0.38 2.54 15.62
N ILE A 66 0.12 1.65 16.48
CA ILE A 66 0.37 1.94 17.90
C ILE A 66 1.37 3.08 18.04
N ILE A 67 2.46 3.08 17.27
CA ILE A 67 3.49 4.14 17.33
C ILE A 67 2.93 5.47 16.82
N CYS A 68 2.17 5.46 15.72
CA CYS A 68 1.52 6.68 15.21
C CYS A 68 0.51 7.25 16.24
N THR A 69 -0.19 6.37 16.95
CA THR A 69 -1.12 6.76 18.03
C THR A 69 -0.37 7.32 19.24
N ALA A 70 0.73 6.69 19.64
CA ALA A 70 1.59 7.16 20.72
C ALA A 70 2.14 8.57 20.42
N SER A 71 2.53 8.83 19.17
CA SER A 71 2.98 10.15 18.74
C SER A 71 1.86 11.20 18.78
N ALA A 72 0.64 10.86 18.36
CA ALA A 72 -0.50 11.76 18.45
C ALA A 72 -0.84 12.12 19.91
N ILE A 73 -0.82 11.13 20.80
CA ILE A 73 -1.03 11.33 22.24
C ILE A 73 0.09 12.20 22.82
N ALA A 74 1.35 11.89 22.53
CA ALA A 74 2.49 12.67 23.01
C ALA A 74 2.35 14.14 22.58
N ARG A 75 1.95 14.40 21.32
CA ARG A 75 1.74 15.75 20.82
C ARG A 75 0.64 16.49 21.58
N LEU A 76 -0.50 15.84 21.83
CA LEU A 76 -1.60 16.42 22.61
C LEU A 76 -1.16 16.76 24.04
N VAL A 77 -0.40 15.87 24.67
CA VAL A 77 0.14 16.09 26.02
C VAL A 77 1.06 17.31 26.04
N PHE A 78 2.01 17.43 25.10
CA PHE A 78 2.93 18.59 25.08
C PHE A 78 2.21 19.91 24.83
N VAL A 79 1.23 19.95 23.93
CA VAL A 79 0.42 21.16 23.70
C VAL A 79 -0.42 21.51 24.93
N GLY A 80 -0.96 20.51 25.63
CA GLY A 80 -1.67 20.70 26.89
C GLY A 80 -0.76 21.25 27.99
N LEU A 81 0.46 20.72 28.10
CA LEU A 81 1.48 21.20 29.05
C LEU A 81 1.85 22.66 28.76
N ASP A 82 2.08 23.01 27.49
CA ASP A 82 2.34 24.40 27.07
C ASP A 82 1.21 25.35 27.46
N THR A 83 -0.05 24.93 27.24
CA THR A 83 -1.22 25.74 27.56
C THR A 83 -1.41 25.91 29.07
N SER A 84 -1.04 24.91 29.87
CA SER A 84 -1.10 24.96 31.33
C SER A 84 0.01 25.78 32.00
N GLY A 85 1.04 26.18 31.24
CA GLY A 85 2.16 26.97 31.76
C GLY A 85 3.14 26.18 32.64
N ILE A 86 3.06 24.84 32.64
CA ILE A 86 4.03 23.99 33.35
C ILE A 86 5.37 24.08 32.62
N LYS A 87 6.42 24.51 33.33
CA LYS A 87 7.77 24.61 32.76
C LYS A 87 8.39 23.22 32.62
N TYR A 88 8.69 22.85 31.40
CA TYR A 88 9.52 21.69 31.07
C TYR A 88 10.60 22.14 30.07
N SER A 89 11.58 21.28 29.77
CA SER A 89 12.62 21.66 28.79
C SER A 89 12.02 21.73 27.39
N ASN A 90 12.11 22.88 26.73
CA ASN A 90 11.59 23.11 25.37
C ASN A 90 12.17 22.13 24.32
N THR A 91 13.27 21.46 24.62
CA THR A 91 13.90 20.47 23.75
C THR A 91 13.28 19.07 23.85
N THR A 92 12.65 18.73 24.99
CA THR A 92 12.12 17.40 25.27
C THR A 92 11.06 16.92 24.27
N PRO A 93 10.05 17.73 23.86
CA PRO A 93 9.05 17.29 22.90
C PRO A 93 9.65 16.92 21.56
N VAL A 94 10.62 17.71 21.10
CA VAL A 94 11.26 17.53 19.80
C VAL A 94 12.00 16.20 19.75
N TYR A 95 12.81 15.88 20.76
CA TYR A 95 13.53 14.61 20.81
C TYR A 95 12.60 13.40 20.93
N ILE A 96 11.51 13.50 21.69
CA ILE A 96 10.52 12.41 21.80
C ILE A 96 9.82 12.16 20.47
N ILE A 97 9.44 13.22 19.76
CA ILE A 97 8.82 13.12 18.42
C ILE A 97 9.78 12.46 17.43
N ILE A 98 11.05 12.86 17.43
CA ILE A 98 12.06 12.26 16.55
C ILE A 98 12.32 10.80 16.90
N GLY A 99 12.42 10.46 18.18
CA GLY A 99 12.59 9.08 18.62
C GLY A 99 11.46 8.19 18.10
N LEU A 100 10.21 8.59 18.35
CA LEU A 100 9.03 7.86 17.85
C LEU A 100 9.03 7.77 16.33
N HIS A 101 9.42 8.83 15.63
CA HIS A 101 9.55 8.83 14.19
C HIS A 101 10.62 7.86 13.68
N CYS A 102 11.82 7.83 14.29
CA CYS A 102 12.88 6.89 13.93
C CYS A 102 12.42 5.43 14.11
N PHE A 103 11.71 5.12 15.19
CA PHE A 103 11.15 3.78 15.41
C PHE A 103 10.05 3.43 14.40
N ALA A 104 9.15 4.36 14.08
CA ALA A 104 8.14 4.15 13.06
C ALA A 104 8.78 3.91 11.68
N ASN A 105 9.80 4.69 11.34
CA ASN A 105 10.52 4.57 10.08
C ASN A 105 11.25 3.22 9.97
N LEU A 106 11.91 2.77 11.05
CA LEU A 106 12.56 1.44 11.11
C LEU A 106 11.57 0.31 10.79
N ILE A 107 10.37 0.35 11.38
CA ILE A 107 9.34 -0.67 11.17
C ILE A 107 8.78 -0.60 9.74
N ALA A 108 8.58 0.60 9.21
CA ALA A 108 8.11 0.80 7.85
C ALA A 108 9.12 0.32 6.81
N ASP A 109 10.41 0.63 6.98
CA ASP A 109 11.47 0.19 6.09
C ASP A 109 11.63 -1.34 6.16
N ALA A 110 11.56 -1.93 7.36
CA ALA A 110 11.53 -3.39 7.52
C ALA A 110 10.35 -4.04 6.77
N LEU A 111 9.17 -3.40 6.77
CA LEU A 111 8.01 -3.88 6.01
C LEU A 111 8.23 -3.80 4.49
N LEU A 112 8.80 -2.70 3.99
CA LEU A 112 9.13 -2.54 2.56
C LEU A 112 10.17 -3.57 2.12
N ILE A 113 11.21 -3.80 2.93
CA ILE A 113 12.24 -4.81 2.69
C ILE A 113 11.65 -6.21 2.69
N TYR A 114 10.78 -6.53 3.66
CA TYR A 114 10.11 -7.83 3.73
C TYR A 114 9.28 -8.11 2.47
N ARG A 115 8.56 -7.09 1.97
CA ARG A 115 7.82 -7.20 0.72
C ARG A 115 8.74 -7.38 -0.48
N CYS A 116 9.82 -6.62 -0.54
CA CYS A 116 10.82 -6.73 -1.60
C CYS A 116 11.44 -8.13 -1.62
N TYR A 117 11.78 -8.70 -0.44
CA TYR A 117 12.31 -10.05 -0.30
C TYR A 117 11.38 -11.10 -0.91
N HIS A 118 10.07 -11.01 -0.62
CA HIS A 118 9.09 -11.97 -1.14
C HIS A 118 8.91 -11.84 -2.66
N ILE A 119 8.91 -10.62 -3.20
CA ILE A 119 8.74 -10.34 -4.64
C ILE A 119 10.00 -10.75 -5.45
N TRP A 120 11.20 -10.67 -4.86
CA TRP A 120 12.49 -10.89 -5.52
C TRP A 120 13.15 -12.24 -5.19
N THR A 121 12.34 -13.28 -4.98
CA THR A 121 12.79 -14.62 -4.55
C THR A 121 14.06 -15.17 -5.26
N PRO A 122 14.25 -15.02 -6.59
CA PRO A 122 15.43 -15.56 -7.28
C PRO A 122 16.68 -14.64 -7.29
N TYR A 123 16.57 -13.33 -7.01
CA TYR A 123 17.69 -12.37 -7.13
C TYR A 123 17.91 -11.58 -5.82
N LYS A 124 18.25 -12.30 -4.75
CA LYS A 124 18.40 -11.73 -3.39
C LYS A 124 19.49 -10.65 -3.28
N SER A 125 20.42 -10.56 -4.23
CA SER A 125 21.50 -9.57 -4.21
C SER A 125 21.02 -8.11 -4.23
N ILE A 126 19.83 -7.85 -4.77
CA ILE A 126 19.23 -6.50 -4.83
C ILE A 126 18.78 -6.00 -3.42
N LEU A 127 18.70 -6.91 -2.44
CA LEU A 127 18.27 -6.63 -1.08
C LEU A 127 19.40 -6.20 -0.13
N TYR A 128 20.67 -6.43 -0.47
CA TYR A 128 21.78 -6.02 0.38
C TYR A 128 21.86 -4.50 0.60
N PRO A 129 21.70 -3.63 -0.42
CA PRO A 129 21.73 -2.19 -0.23
C PRO A 129 20.69 -1.65 0.77
N PRO A 130 19.38 -1.99 0.70
CA PRO A 130 18.40 -1.49 1.67
C PRO A 130 18.53 -2.13 3.05
N MET A 131 19.11 -3.34 3.17
CA MET A 131 19.44 -3.88 4.50
C MET A 131 20.57 -3.10 5.17
N LEU A 132 21.59 -2.71 4.39
CA LEU A 132 22.68 -1.89 4.89
C LEU A 132 22.20 -0.49 5.27
N GLY A 133 21.36 0.11 4.43
CA GLY A 133 20.79 1.43 4.71
C GLY A 133 19.87 1.42 5.94
N LEU A 134 19.05 0.37 6.16
CA LEU A 134 18.24 0.20 7.38
C LEU A 134 19.11 0.26 8.64
N LEU A 135 20.23 -0.46 8.66
CA LEU A 135 21.17 -0.47 9.79
C LEU A 135 21.84 0.91 9.96
N ALA A 136 22.22 1.56 8.86
CA ALA A 136 22.77 2.91 8.88
C ALA A 136 21.75 3.92 9.45
N ASN A 137 20.50 3.86 8.98
CA ASN A 137 19.41 4.72 9.43
C ASN A 137 19.06 4.50 10.91
N PHE A 138 19.12 3.26 11.40
CA PHE A 138 18.96 2.98 12.83
C PHE A 138 20.07 3.63 13.66
N GLY A 139 21.32 3.45 13.28
CA GLY A 139 22.47 4.03 13.99
C GLY A 139 22.45 5.57 13.96
N ILE A 140 22.19 6.15 12.79
CA ILE A 140 22.13 7.61 12.60
C ILE A 140 20.89 8.20 13.28
N GLY A 141 19.77 7.48 13.30
CA GLY A 141 18.58 7.85 14.06
C GLY A 141 18.86 7.96 15.56
N ILE A 142 19.60 7.01 16.14
CA ILE A 142 20.06 7.11 17.53
C ILE A 142 21.01 8.31 17.71
N ALA A 143 21.95 8.51 16.79
CA ALA A 143 22.85 9.65 16.83
C ALA A 143 22.10 11.00 16.76
N ALA A 144 21.00 11.07 15.99
CA ALA A 144 20.15 12.25 15.88
C ALA A 144 19.41 12.61 17.18
N LEU A 145 19.22 11.64 18.09
CA LEU A 145 18.68 11.91 19.44
C LEU A 145 19.70 12.59 20.36
N VAL A 146 20.99 12.45 20.07
CA VAL A 146 22.08 13.05 20.85
C VAL A 146 22.51 14.37 20.22
N ASP A 147 22.80 14.37 18.93
CA ASP A 147 23.15 15.56 18.16
C ASP A 147 22.23 15.71 16.95
N TRP A 148 21.51 16.83 16.93
CA TRP A 148 20.62 17.20 15.85
C TRP A 148 21.27 17.19 14.47
N ASN A 149 22.57 17.48 14.37
CA ASN A 149 23.25 17.61 13.09
C ASN A 149 23.16 16.32 12.25
N PHE A 150 23.00 15.15 12.90
CA PHE A 150 22.79 13.86 12.23
C PHE A 150 21.40 13.70 11.60
N TYR A 151 20.42 14.54 11.96
CA TYR A 151 19.06 14.46 11.42
C TYR A 151 19.02 14.72 9.89
N TRP A 152 19.89 15.58 9.37
CA TRP A 152 20.02 15.79 7.91
C TRP A 152 20.45 14.50 7.20
N LEU A 153 21.41 13.79 7.78
CA LEU A 153 21.93 12.55 7.23
C LEU A 153 20.88 11.44 7.31
N PHE A 154 20.14 11.37 8.43
CA PHE A 154 18.99 10.47 8.59
C PHE A 154 17.94 10.69 7.50
N MET A 155 17.52 11.94 7.27
CA MET A 155 16.55 12.27 6.21
C MET A 155 17.07 11.90 4.81
N PHE A 156 18.34 12.15 4.53
CA PHE A 156 18.94 11.87 3.24
C PHE A 156 18.98 10.36 2.93
N ILE A 157 19.44 9.54 3.88
CA ILE A 157 19.48 8.09 3.70
C ILE A 157 18.05 7.56 3.56
N THR A 158 17.14 7.99 4.44
CA THR A 158 15.72 7.62 4.38
C THR A 158 15.09 7.96 3.02
N LEU A 159 15.40 9.13 2.45
CA LEU A 159 14.94 9.54 1.12
C LEU A 159 15.46 8.59 0.04
N VAL A 160 16.76 8.31 0.02
CA VAL A 160 17.40 7.44 -0.98
C VAL A 160 16.85 6.01 -0.88
N GLU A 161 16.69 5.49 0.34
CA GLU A 161 16.15 4.15 0.56
C GLU A 161 14.70 4.03 0.11
N ASN A 162 13.85 5.00 0.44
CA ASN A 162 12.45 4.98 0.04
C ASN A 162 12.29 5.09 -1.49
N LEU A 163 13.10 5.92 -2.15
CA LEU A 163 13.12 6.00 -3.62
C LEU A 163 13.64 4.71 -4.25
N TYR A 164 14.70 4.12 -3.71
CA TYR A 164 15.26 2.87 -4.18
C TYR A 164 14.25 1.73 -4.05
N LEU A 165 13.69 1.52 -2.85
CA LEU A 165 12.70 0.46 -2.58
C LEU A 165 11.45 0.62 -3.44
N THR A 166 10.96 1.86 -3.62
CA THR A 166 9.81 2.15 -4.48
C THR A 166 10.12 1.80 -5.93
N THR A 167 11.27 2.23 -6.45
CA THR A 167 11.69 1.98 -7.84
C THR A 167 11.90 0.49 -8.11
N VAL A 168 12.58 -0.21 -7.20
CA VAL A 168 12.83 -1.65 -7.30
C VAL A 168 11.53 -2.44 -7.24
N THR A 169 10.61 -2.09 -6.34
CA THR A 169 9.30 -2.75 -6.23
C THR A 169 8.45 -2.52 -7.48
N ALA A 170 8.31 -1.27 -7.92
CA ALA A 170 7.55 -0.92 -9.11
C ALA A 170 8.15 -1.54 -10.39
N GLY A 171 9.47 -1.46 -10.54
CA GLY A 171 10.19 -2.03 -11.69
C GLY A 171 10.05 -3.54 -11.81
N ARG A 172 10.03 -4.28 -10.68
CA ARG A 172 9.79 -5.73 -10.72
C ARG A 172 8.38 -6.08 -11.13
N ILE A 173 7.40 -5.36 -10.60
CA ILE A 173 5.99 -5.53 -10.96
C ILE A 173 5.81 -5.25 -12.46
N TRP A 174 6.47 -4.21 -12.97
CA TRP A 174 6.49 -3.91 -14.39
C TRP A 174 7.10 -5.03 -15.23
N TYR A 175 8.26 -5.54 -14.83
CA TYR A 175 8.93 -6.64 -15.53
C TYR A 175 8.03 -7.88 -15.61
N ILE A 176 7.43 -8.28 -14.47
CA ILE A 176 6.48 -9.40 -14.40
C ILE A 176 5.25 -9.14 -15.31
N SER A 177 4.75 -7.90 -15.33
CA SER A 177 3.61 -7.52 -16.18
C SER A 177 3.91 -7.58 -17.68
N ARG A 178 5.18 -7.41 -18.06
CA ARG A 178 5.64 -7.47 -19.44
C ARG A 178 5.77 -8.93 -19.89
N GLU A 179 6.23 -9.79 -19.00
CA GLU A 179 6.35 -11.23 -19.25
C GLU A 179 4.96 -11.90 -19.32
N SER A 180 4.03 -11.49 -18.44
CA SER A 180 2.64 -11.99 -18.47
C SER A 180 1.83 -11.50 -19.67
N LYS A 181 2.17 -10.33 -20.26
CA LYS A 181 1.55 -9.83 -21.49
C LYS A 181 1.69 -10.83 -22.65
N ILE A 182 2.82 -11.53 -22.71
CA ILE A 182 3.11 -12.51 -23.78
C ILE A 182 2.18 -13.73 -23.67
N MET A 183 1.66 -14.03 -22.46
CA MET A 183 0.87 -15.25 -22.20
C MET A 183 -0.63 -15.00 -21.92
N LEU A 184 -1.05 -13.85 -21.37
CA LEU A 184 -2.43 -13.61 -20.88
C LEU A 184 -3.16 -12.41 -21.53
N GLY A 185 -2.57 -11.74 -22.53
CA GLY A 185 -3.23 -10.68 -23.30
C GLY A 185 -3.28 -9.28 -22.66
N SER A 186 -3.79 -8.29 -23.42
CA SER A 186 -3.67 -6.84 -23.13
C SER A 186 -4.38 -6.36 -21.85
N LYS A 187 -5.47 -7.04 -21.45
CA LYS A 187 -6.28 -6.63 -20.28
C LYS A 187 -5.55 -6.83 -18.95
N VAL A 188 -4.71 -7.86 -18.81
CA VAL A 188 -3.91 -8.11 -17.60
C VAL A 188 -2.81 -7.04 -17.47
N HIS A 189 -2.20 -6.65 -18.59
CA HIS A 189 -1.14 -5.63 -18.62
C HIS A 189 -1.62 -4.26 -18.11
N SER A 190 -2.77 -3.77 -18.59
CA SER A 190 -3.33 -2.48 -18.15
C SER A 190 -3.58 -2.43 -16.64
N ARG A 191 -3.94 -3.57 -16.01
CA ARG A 191 -4.17 -3.65 -14.56
C ARG A 191 -2.88 -3.57 -13.75
N TYR A 192 -1.84 -4.27 -14.17
CA TYR A 192 -0.53 -4.15 -13.53
C TYR A 192 0.02 -2.73 -13.64
N GLN A 193 -0.26 -2.01 -14.73
CA GLN A 193 0.07 -0.59 -14.85
C GLN A 193 -0.69 0.28 -13.83
N VAL A 194 -1.98 0.02 -13.60
CA VAL A 194 -2.74 0.72 -12.54
C VAL A 194 -2.16 0.43 -11.16
N ILE A 195 -1.88 -0.84 -10.83
CA ILE A 195 -1.26 -1.21 -9.55
C ILE A 195 0.11 -0.54 -9.39
N MET A 196 0.95 -0.56 -10.44
CA MET A 196 2.27 0.07 -10.44
C MET A 196 2.18 1.59 -10.28
N ALA A 197 1.34 2.27 -11.06
CA ALA A 197 1.14 3.73 -10.97
C ALA A 197 0.64 4.13 -9.58
N SER A 198 -0.26 3.32 -9.03
CA SER A 198 -0.72 3.49 -7.65
C SER A 198 0.42 3.29 -6.65
N ILE A 199 1.25 2.25 -6.78
CA ILE A 199 2.42 2.07 -5.89
C ILE A 199 3.36 3.27 -5.96
N LEU A 200 3.66 3.78 -7.16
CA LEU A 200 4.52 4.95 -7.36
C LEU A 200 3.93 6.19 -6.69
N GLU A 201 2.64 6.48 -6.90
CA GLU A 201 1.98 7.63 -6.31
C GLU A 201 2.04 7.61 -4.77
N SER A 202 1.72 6.46 -4.14
CA SER A 202 1.78 6.34 -2.68
C SER A 202 3.22 6.26 -2.14
N GLY A 203 4.15 5.68 -2.91
CA GLY A 203 5.55 5.51 -2.52
C GLY A 203 6.36 6.81 -2.60
N LEU A 204 5.90 7.79 -3.39
CA LEU A 204 6.52 9.11 -3.49
C LEU A 204 6.04 10.11 -2.43
N LEU A 205 4.93 9.84 -1.74
CA LEU A 205 4.40 10.74 -0.71
C LEU A 205 5.42 11.05 0.39
N TYR A 206 6.12 10.03 0.90
CA TYR A 206 7.08 10.22 1.98
C TYR A 206 8.37 10.94 1.52
N PRO A 207 9.01 10.55 0.39
CA PRO A 207 10.08 11.32 -0.24
C PRO A 207 9.75 12.80 -0.44
N LEU A 208 8.53 13.14 -0.88
CA LEU A 208 8.12 14.54 -1.09
C LEU A 208 8.14 15.32 0.23
N VAL A 209 7.63 14.76 1.32
CA VAL A 209 7.65 15.40 2.64
C VAL A 209 9.08 15.58 3.17
N LEU A 210 9.95 14.60 2.93
CA LEU A 210 11.37 14.71 3.30
C LEU A 210 12.09 15.80 2.50
N ILE A 211 11.83 15.92 1.20
CA ILE A 211 12.40 16.98 0.35
C ILE A 211 11.95 18.36 0.83
N VAL A 212 10.65 18.54 1.12
CA VAL A 212 10.15 19.82 1.64
C VAL A 212 10.80 20.13 2.99
N THR A 213 10.87 19.16 3.91
CA THR A 213 11.53 19.33 5.21
C THR A 213 13.01 19.74 5.04
N ALA A 214 13.76 19.04 4.18
CA ALA A 214 15.16 19.34 3.91
C ALA A 214 15.33 20.74 3.29
N SER A 215 14.46 21.11 2.35
CA SER A 215 14.49 22.45 1.73
C SER A 215 14.29 23.56 2.76
N THR A 216 13.38 23.38 3.73
CA THR A 216 13.16 24.35 4.80
C THR A 216 14.34 24.48 5.76
N LEU A 217 15.20 23.48 5.83
CA LEU A 217 16.37 23.49 6.69
C LEU A 217 17.63 24.00 5.96
N ALA A 218 17.64 23.94 4.63
CA ALA A 218 18.75 24.41 3.78
C ALA A 218 18.72 25.93 3.56
N LEU A 219 17.54 26.54 3.59
CA LEU A 219 17.38 27.97 3.36
C LEU A 219 17.91 28.78 4.57
N PRO A 220 18.78 29.79 4.36
CA PRO A 220 19.41 30.55 5.44
C PRO A 220 18.47 31.56 6.12
N SER A 221 17.29 31.82 5.55
CA SER A 221 16.28 32.63 6.21
C SER A 221 15.76 31.91 7.47
N HIS A 222 15.51 32.66 8.53
CA HIS A 222 14.83 32.16 9.73
C HIS A 222 13.52 32.93 9.94
N ALA A 223 12.82 33.17 8.83
CA ALA A 223 11.50 33.81 8.85
C ALA A 223 10.49 32.89 9.55
N PHE A 224 9.52 33.48 10.24
CA PHE A 224 8.46 32.75 10.94
C PHE A 224 7.79 31.69 10.06
N SER A 225 7.47 32.02 8.80
CA SER A 225 6.83 31.12 7.85
C SER A 225 7.65 29.85 7.57
N GLN A 226 8.97 29.98 7.48
CA GLN A 226 9.87 28.85 7.25
C GLN A 226 9.97 27.95 8.48
N VAL A 227 10.07 28.54 9.68
CA VAL A 227 10.06 27.78 10.94
C VAL A 227 8.74 27.07 11.14
N LEU A 228 7.62 27.73 10.83
CA LEU A 228 6.29 27.13 10.85
C LEU A 228 6.20 25.95 9.88
N MET A 229 6.62 26.13 8.63
CA MET A 229 6.58 25.07 7.62
C MET A 229 7.43 23.87 8.05
N PHE A 230 8.65 24.11 8.53
CA PHE A 230 9.52 23.07 9.06
C PHE A 230 8.84 22.28 10.20
N ASN A 231 8.25 22.96 11.18
CA ASN A 231 7.55 22.31 12.29
C ASN A 231 6.34 21.49 11.81
N VAL A 232 5.54 22.01 10.88
CA VAL A 232 4.43 21.26 10.30
C VAL A 232 4.96 20.00 9.61
N MET A 233 5.95 20.13 8.72
CA MET A 233 6.51 19.01 7.97
C MET A 233 7.11 17.94 8.89
N LEU A 234 7.91 18.32 9.89
CA LEU A 234 8.50 17.39 10.85
C LEU A 234 7.43 16.59 11.61
N ASN A 235 6.35 17.25 12.03
CA ASN A 235 5.30 16.59 12.80
C ASN A 235 4.44 15.65 11.95
N ILE A 236 4.21 15.94 10.67
CA ILE A 236 3.37 15.07 9.82
C ILE A 236 4.10 13.82 9.32
N GLN A 237 5.43 13.81 9.26
CA GLN A 237 6.22 12.71 8.71
C GLN A 237 5.81 11.33 9.25
N ILE A 238 5.67 11.20 10.57
CA ILE A 238 5.30 9.92 11.19
C ILE A 238 3.93 9.40 10.72
N GLN A 239 2.95 10.28 10.54
CA GLN A 239 1.63 9.88 10.04
C GLN A 239 1.69 9.51 8.55
N ILE A 240 2.52 10.21 7.77
CA ILE A 240 2.74 9.91 6.35
C ILE A 240 3.37 8.52 6.17
N VAL A 241 4.31 8.13 7.04
CA VAL A 241 4.89 6.78 7.04
C VAL A 241 3.78 5.73 7.24
N GLY A 242 2.90 5.92 8.23
CA GLY A 242 1.75 5.02 8.47
C GLY A 242 0.76 4.96 7.31
N ILE A 243 0.41 6.12 6.75
CA ILE A 243 -0.48 6.25 5.59
C ILE A 243 0.11 5.55 4.37
N ALA A 244 1.39 5.75 4.07
CA ALA A 244 2.05 5.14 2.92
C ALA A 244 1.98 3.61 2.98
N GLN A 245 2.29 3.01 4.13
CA GLN A 245 2.22 1.56 4.31
C GLN A 245 0.77 1.04 4.21
N SER A 246 -0.19 1.75 4.81
CA SER A 246 -1.61 1.38 4.75
C SER A 246 -2.17 1.47 3.32
N LEU A 247 -1.91 2.56 2.60
CA LEU A 247 -2.31 2.74 1.20
C LEU A 247 -1.72 1.64 0.32
N LEU A 248 -0.45 1.30 0.53
CA LEU A 248 0.22 0.26 -0.23
C LEU A 248 -0.45 -1.11 -0.03
N ILE A 249 -0.96 -1.41 1.17
CA ILE A 249 -1.73 -2.63 1.46
C ILE A 249 -3.11 -2.58 0.80
N VAL A 250 -3.84 -1.47 0.95
CA VAL A 250 -5.18 -1.28 0.36
C VAL A 250 -5.12 -1.40 -1.17
N ARG A 251 -4.12 -0.81 -1.82
CA ARG A 251 -3.94 -0.80 -3.28
C ARG A 251 -3.62 -2.21 -3.81
N VAL A 252 -2.74 -2.95 -3.14
CA VAL A 252 -2.48 -4.37 -3.47
C VAL A 252 -3.69 -5.25 -3.10
N GLY A 253 -4.44 -4.86 -2.08
CA GLY A 253 -5.76 -5.33 -1.69
C GLY A 253 -6.72 -5.40 -2.88
N LEU A 254 -7.13 -4.21 -3.31
CA LEU A 254 -8.11 -3.96 -4.35
C LEU A 254 -7.64 -4.44 -5.72
N GLY A 255 -6.35 -4.29 -6.04
CA GLY A 255 -5.80 -4.71 -7.34
C GLY A 255 -5.94 -6.22 -7.60
N VAL A 256 -5.85 -7.04 -6.54
CA VAL A 256 -6.04 -8.50 -6.64
C VAL A 256 -7.52 -8.86 -6.70
N ASP A 257 -8.40 -8.18 -5.96
CA ASP A 257 -9.84 -8.47 -5.98
C ASP A 257 -10.46 -8.15 -7.35
N ILE A 258 -10.06 -7.04 -7.97
CA ILE A 258 -10.45 -6.75 -9.36
C ILE A 258 -9.92 -7.83 -10.31
N CYS A 259 -8.74 -8.41 -10.05
CA CYS A 259 -8.16 -9.47 -10.88
C CYS A 259 -8.98 -10.75 -10.83
N SER A 260 -9.36 -11.20 -9.63
CA SER A 260 -10.12 -12.44 -9.45
C SER A 260 -11.54 -12.33 -10.02
N MET A 261 -12.19 -11.17 -9.89
CA MET A 261 -13.52 -10.94 -10.47
C MET A 261 -13.51 -11.07 -11.98
N VAL A 262 -12.53 -10.46 -12.66
CA VAL A 262 -12.50 -10.54 -14.12
C VAL A 262 -11.99 -11.88 -14.64
N GLU A 263 -11.09 -12.57 -13.94
CA GLU A 263 -10.76 -13.97 -14.26
C GLU A 263 -12.01 -14.85 -14.19
N GLY A 264 -12.85 -14.67 -13.16
CA GLY A 264 -14.15 -15.35 -13.05
C GLY A 264 -15.07 -15.06 -14.24
N SER A 265 -15.24 -13.79 -14.61
CA SER A 265 -16.09 -13.41 -15.76
C SER A 265 -15.55 -13.94 -17.10
N ILE A 266 -14.23 -14.00 -17.29
CA ILE A 266 -13.64 -14.57 -18.51
C ILE A 266 -13.87 -16.09 -18.54
N ALA A 267 -13.72 -16.77 -17.41
CA ALA A 267 -13.98 -18.21 -17.31
C ALA A 267 -15.46 -18.53 -17.61
N GLU A 268 -16.39 -17.74 -17.09
CA GLU A 268 -17.82 -17.86 -17.41
C GLU A 268 -18.11 -17.65 -18.90
N LEU A 269 -17.52 -16.62 -19.52
CA LEU A 269 -17.67 -16.38 -20.96
C LEU A 269 -17.08 -17.52 -21.80
N SER A 270 -15.92 -18.07 -21.41
CA SER A 270 -15.34 -19.23 -22.10
C SER A 270 -16.19 -20.50 -21.94
N ASN A 271 -16.84 -20.67 -20.79
CA ASN A 271 -17.74 -21.80 -20.56
C ASN A 271 -19.04 -21.68 -21.37
N LEU A 272 -19.52 -20.45 -21.60
CA LEU A 272 -20.67 -20.17 -22.47
C LEU A 272 -20.35 -20.43 -23.95
N GLU A 273 -19.14 -20.13 -24.39
CA GLU A 273 -18.70 -20.35 -25.78
C GLU A 273 -18.29 -21.81 -26.05
N ALA A 274 -17.88 -22.54 -25.01
CA ALA A 274 -17.58 -23.97 -25.07
C ALA A 274 -18.82 -24.87 -24.82
N ALA A 275 -19.97 -24.30 -24.45
CA ALA A 275 -21.23 -25.04 -24.33
C ALA A 275 -21.63 -25.55 -25.73
N PRO A 276 -21.88 -26.87 -25.90
CA PRO A 276 -22.23 -27.41 -27.21
C PRO A 276 -23.54 -26.79 -27.67
N VAL A 277 -23.57 -26.32 -28.92
CA VAL A 277 -24.79 -25.93 -29.64
C VAL A 277 -25.64 -27.19 -29.84
N LEU A 278 -26.33 -27.62 -28.80
CA LEU A 278 -27.35 -28.66 -28.83
C LEU A 278 -28.70 -27.96 -28.72
N ASP A 279 -29.27 -27.65 -29.89
CA ASP A 279 -30.70 -27.70 -30.24
C ASP A 279 -31.00 -26.66 -31.31
N LEU A 280 -30.81 -27.00 -32.59
CA LEU A 280 -31.59 -26.40 -33.69
C LEU A 280 -31.73 -27.34 -34.92
N GLN A 281 -31.41 -28.65 -34.81
CA GLN A 281 -31.52 -29.58 -35.95
C GLN A 281 -32.57 -30.69 -35.83
N ASP A 282 -33.25 -30.86 -34.69
CA ASP A 282 -34.22 -31.97 -34.53
C ASP A 282 -35.71 -31.61 -34.71
N GLU A 283 -36.06 -30.38 -35.12
CA GLU A 283 -37.48 -29.97 -35.27
C GLU A 283 -37.98 -29.89 -36.73
N GLN A 284 -37.61 -30.85 -37.58
CA GLN A 284 -38.19 -30.97 -38.94
C GLN A 284 -38.61 -32.38 -39.37
N VAL A 285 -38.51 -33.41 -38.53
CA VAL A 285 -38.97 -34.75 -38.91
C VAL A 285 -39.75 -35.36 -37.76
N VAL A 286 -41.07 -35.13 -37.74
CA VAL A 286 -42.13 -36.11 -37.38
C VAL A 286 -43.44 -35.33 -37.36
N THR A 287 -44.19 -35.40 -38.46
CA THR A 287 -45.65 -35.30 -38.44
C THR A 287 -46.20 -36.04 -39.66
N GLN A 288 -46.45 -37.34 -39.51
CA GLN A 288 -47.53 -38.01 -40.23
C GLN A 288 -48.26 -38.98 -39.28
N PRO A 289 -49.60 -38.96 -39.23
CA PRO A 289 -50.39 -39.73 -38.29
C PRO A 289 -50.69 -41.14 -38.81
N SER A 290 -50.76 -42.10 -37.89
CA SER A 290 -51.11 -43.49 -38.15
C SER A 290 -52.59 -43.66 -38.45
N GLU A 291 -52.92 -44.21 -39.62
CA GLU A 291 -54.26 -44.72 -39.91
C GLU A 291 -54.24 -46.26 -39.85
N ARG A 292 -55.20 -46.80 -39.09
CA ARG A 292 -55.34 -48.21 -38.73
C ARG A 292 -56.45 -48.81 -39.58
N VAL A 293 -56.15 -49.72 -40.52
CA VAL A 293 -57.17 -50.67 -41.04
C VAL A 293 -56.56 -52.02 -41.37
N SER A 294 -57.10 -53.04 -40.69
CA SER A 294 -56.95 -54.47 -40.89
C SER A 294 -57.69 -54.96 -42.13
N VAL A 295 -57.02 -55.71 -43.03
CA VAL A 295 -57.71 -56.66 -43.94
C VAL A 295 -56.84 -57.90 -44.17
N SER A 296 -57.55 -59.02 -44.16
CA SER A 296 -57.24 -60.43 -44.29
C SER A 296 -56.41 -60.88 -45.50
N ASN A 297 -55.59 -61.92 -45.26
CA ASN A 297 -55.03 -62.83 -46.25
C ASN A 297 -56.16 -63.63 -46.96
N PRO A 298 -55.99 -64.01 -48.23
CA PRO A 298 -55.93 -65.45 -48.51
C PRO A 298 -55.01 -65.87 -49.69
N ASP A 299 -54.78 -67.18 -49.74
CA ASP A 299 -54.42 -68.03 -50.88
C ASP A 299 -52.97 -67.99 -51.40
N SER A 300 -52.15 -69.04 -51.26
CA SER A 300 -52.19 -70.44 -51.74
C SER A 300 -51.41 -70.64 -53.05
N SER A 301 -50.75 -71.81 -53.15
CA SER A 301 -49.92 -72.33 -54.27
C SER A 301 -48.53 -71.68 -54.41
N SER A 302 -47.41 -72.37 -54.62
CA SER A 302 -47.12 -73.76 -55.02
C SER A 302 -45.63 -74.07 -54.77
N LEU A 303 -45.37 -75.30 -54.32
CA LEU A 303 -44.13 -76.10 -54.38
C LEU A 303 -43.52 -76.17 -55.82
N PRO A 304 -42.43 -76.94 -56.08
CA PRO A 304 -41.10 -77.09 -55.45
C PRO A 304 -39.97 -77.15 -56.53
N VAL A 305 -38.81 -77.74 -56.18
CA VAL A 305 -37.78 -78.45 -57.01
C VAL A 305 -36.38 -77.87 -56.76
N LEU A 306 -35.54 -78.46 -55.90
CA LEU A 306 -34.59 -79.60 -56.09
C LEU A 306 -33.34 -79.24 -56.90
N GLY A 307 -32.16 -79.46 -56.30
CA GLY A 307 -30.84 -79.37 -56.91
C GLY A 307 -29.77 -78.98 -55.91
#